data_AF-T0Z0I5-F1
#
_entry.id   AF-T0Z0I5-F1
#
_cell.length_a   1.000
_cell.length_b   1.000
_cell.length_c   1.000
_cell.angle_alpha   90.00
_cell.angle_beta   90.00
_cell.angle_gamma   90.00
#
_symmetry.space_group_name_H-M   'P 1'
#
loop_
_entity.id
_entity.type
_entity.pdbx_description
1 polymer ?
#
loop_
_entity_poly.entity_id
_entity_poly.type
_entity_poly.pdbx_seq_one_letter_code
_entity_poly.pdbx_strand_id
1 'polypeptide(L)'
;MLFEDLEYRGLVYQISDPLLKKLLNEDHLVVYAGFDPTSDSLHVGHLLQVCNLRRLMQGGHKIVVVLGGATGMIGDPSGKIEERPLMEPDLLKQNIESLRIQFEQLLIGQNFTSGFPAGNPHVIV
;
A
#
# COMPACT_ATOMS: atom_id res chain seq x y z
N MET A 1 22.42 2.27 3.91
CA MET A 1 21.75 1.33 3.00
C MET A 1 20.28 1.28 3.40
N LEU A 2 19.36 0.93 2.49
CA LEU A 2 17.91 1.12 2.69
C LEU A 2 17.39 0.28 3.85
N PHE A 3 17.76 -1.00 3.90
CA PHE A 3 17.29 -1.91 4.93
C PHE A 3 17.71 -1.45 6.34
N GLU A 4 18.94 -0.96 6.49
CA GLU A 4 19.47 -0.43 7.74
C GLU A 4 18.77 0.87 8.18
N ASP A 5 18.34 1.72 7.25
CA ASP A 5 17.49 2.89 7.57
C ASP A 5 16.11 2.44 8.11
N LEU A 6 15.54 1.39 7.54
CA LEU A 6 14.27 0.82 8.02
C LEU A 6 14.42 0.18 9.41
N GLU A 7 15.47 -0.60 9.65
CA GLU A 7 15.76 -1.17 10.97
C GLU A 7 16.04 -0.08 12.02
N TYR A 8 16.89 0.90 11.70
CA TYR A 8 17.21 2.00 12.62
C TYR A 8 15.97 2.79 13.07
N ARG A 9 14.99 2.94 12.19
CA ARG A 9 13.72 3.62 12.48
C ARG A 9 12.68 2.74 13.16
N GLY A 10 12.97 1.46 13.39
CA GLY A 10 12.03 0.50 13.96
C GLY A 10 10.87 0.16 13.01
N LEU A 11 11.08 0.25 11.70
CA LEU A 11 10.05 0.01 10.67
C LEU A 11 9.98 -1.45 10.21
N VAL A 12 10.90 -2.30 10.70
CA VAL A 12 10.95 -3.74 10.44
C VAL A 12 10.53 -4.48 11.70
N TYR A 13 9.40 -5.19 11.64
CA TYR A 13 8.96 -6.06 12.73
C TYR A 13 9.42 -7.51 12.50
N GLN A 14 9.15 -8.06 11.31
CA GLN A 14 9.48 -9.42 10.92
C GLN A 14 9.90 -9.45 9.45
N ILE A 15 10.77 -10.40 9.10
CA ILE A 15 11.14 -10.73 7.73
C ILE A 15 11.03 -12.25 7.55
N SER A 16 10.65 -12.70 6.36
CA SER A 16 10.54 -14.14 6.07
C SER A 16 11.91 -14.78 5.85
N ASP A 17 12.85 -14.05 5.26
CA ASP A 17 14.18 -14.55 4.90
C ASP A 17 15.24 -13.44 5.11
N PRO A 18 16.38 -13.72 5.79
CA PRO A 18 17.49 -12.78 5.90
C PRO A 18 18.06 -12.28 4.56
N LEU A 19 17.88 -13.02 3.46
CA LEU A 19 18.29 -12.61 2.12
C LEU A 19 17.62 -11.30 1.67
N LEU A 20 16.42 -10.99 2.18
CA LEU A 20 15.71 -9.73 1.87
C LEU A 20 16.53 -8.50 2.21
N LYS A 21 17.40 -8.56 3.24
CA LYS A 21 18.29 -7.44 3.60
C LYS A 21 19.18 -7.04 2.42
N LYS A 22 19.75 -8.05 1.75
CA LYS A 22 20.61 -7.87 0.58
C LYS A 22 19.80 -7.41 -0.63
N LEU A 23 18.70 -8.08 -0.92
CA LEU A 23 17.85 -7.77 -2.09
C LEU A 23 17.31 -6.33 -2.04
N LEU A 24 16.90 -5.85 -0.86
CA LEU A 24 16.44 -4.46 -0.68
C LEU A 24 17.54 -3.42 -0.91
N ASN A 25 18.81 -3.79 -0.78
CA ASN A 25 19.93 -2.87 -0.95
C ASN A 25 20.52 -2.90 -2.37
N GLU A 26 20.38 -4.02 -3.09
CA GLU A 26 21.07 -4.27 -4.37
C GLU A 26 20.14 -4.34 -5.58
N ASP A 27 18.86 -4.70 -5.40
CA ASP A 27 17.93 -4.95 -6.51
C ASP A 27 16.80 -3.92 -6.64
N HIS A 28 16.23 -3.83 -7.84
CA HIS A 28 15.00 -3.07 -8.11
C HIS A 28 13.76 -3.96 -7.96
N LEU A 29 13.42 -4.30 -6.72
CA LEU A 29 12.25 -5.13 -6.42
C LEU A 29 10.92 -4.46 -6.80
N VAL A 30 9.91 -5.31 -7.06
CA VAL A 30 8.50 -4.90 -7.13
C VAL A 30 7.84 -5.29 -5.81
N VAL A 31 7.34 -4.31 -5.07
CA VAL A 31 6.72 -4.50 -3.74
C VAL A 31 5.27 -4.07 -3.80
N TYR A 32 4.38 -4.82 -3.13
CA TYR A 32 2.98 -4.46 -3.00
C TYR A 32 2.53 -4.33 -1.55
N ALA A 33 1.51 -3.52 -1.33
CA ALA A 33 0.77 -3.47 -0.07
C ALA A 33 -0.73 -3.31 -0.34
N GLY A 34 -1.54 -4.07 0.40
CA GLY A 34 -2.99 -4.05 0.30
C GLY A 34 -3.62 -3.06 1.29
N PHE A 35 -4.67 -2.37 0.86
CA PHE A 35 -5.47 -1.48 1.70
C PHE A 35 -6.95 -1.75 1.44
N ASP A 36 -7.71 -1.99 2.51
CA ASP A 36 -9.15 -2.20 2.38
C ASP A 36 -9.90 -0.86 2.37
N PRO A 37 -10.79 -0.61 1.39
CA PRO A 37 -11.57 0.61 1.24
C PRO A 37 -12.76 0.68 2.21
N THR A 38 -12.50 0.55 3.51
CA THR A 38 -13.53 0.57 4.56
C THR A 38 -14.07 1.97 4.87
N SER A 39 -13.38 3.02 4.40
CA SER A 39 -13.79 4.42 4.47
C SER A 39 -13.30 5.13 3.21
N ASP A 40 -13.88 6.27 2.92
CA ASP A 40 -13.46 7.24 1.91
C ASP A 40 -12.11 7.94 2.21
N SER A 41 -11.49 7.68 3.37
CA SER A 41 -10.28 8.39 3.79
C SER A 41 -9.26 7.53 4.52
N LEU A 42 -7.99 7.75 4.21
CA LEU A 42 -6.86 7.25 4.98
C LEU A 42 -6.75 8.03 6.29
N HIS A 43 -6.77 7.32 7.42
CA HIS A 43 -6.39 7.89 8.71
C HIS A 43 -4.92 7.61 9.05
N VAL A 44 -4.45 8.20 10.16
CA VAL A 44 -3.07 8.10 10.68
C VAL A 44 -2.53 6.66 10.81
N GLY A 45 -3.42 5.68 10.96
CA GLY A 45 -3.05 4.26 11.08
C GLY A 45 -2.40 3.69 9.82
N HIS A 46 -2.75 4.22 8.64
CA HIS A 46 -2.17 3.79 7.37
C HIS A 46 -0.82 4.47 7.08
N LEU A 47 -0.49 5.57 7.77
CA LEU A 47 0.69 6.38 7.45
C LEU A 47 1.99 5.61 7.62
N LEU A 48 2.06 4.65 8.55
CA LEU A 48 3.26 3.82 8.73
C LEU A 48 3.57 3.03 7.45
N GLN A 49 2.56 2.34 6.90
CA GLN A 49 2.70 1.59 5.65
C GLN A 49 3.01 2.51 4.47
N VAL A 50 2.28 3.63 4.34
CA VAL A 50 2.51 4.62 3.27
C VAL A 50 3.94 5.18 3.32
N CYS A 51 4.44 5.52 4.51
CA CYS A 51 5.82 5.99 4.68
C CYS A 51 6.83 4.94 4.27
N ASN A 52 6.60 3.66 4.62
CA ASN A 52 7.48 2.56 4.21
C ASN A 52 7.49 2.40 2.70
N LEU A 53 6.32 2.40 2.05
CA LEU A 53 6.23 2.35 0.58
C LEU A 53 6.99 3.51 -0.07
N ARG A 54 6.84 4.72 0.44
CA ARG A 54 7.57 5.89 -0.07
C ARG A 54 9.09 5.75 0.08
N ARG A 55 9.57 5.20 1.20
CA ARG A 55 11.01 4.91 1.40
C ARG A 55 11.52 3.89 0.40
N LEU A 56 10.75 2.83 0.17
CA LEU A 56 11.08 1.82 -0.83
C LEU A 56 11.12 2.42 -2.24
N MET A 57 10.19 3.32 -2.59
CA MET A 57 10.24 4.07 -3.86
C MET A 57 11.50 4.92 -3.98
N GLN A 58 11.86 5.64 -2.91
CA GLN A 58 13.08 6.44 -2.85
C GLN A 58 14.35 5.59 -2.93
N GLY A 59 14.28 4.34 -2.48
CA GLY A 59 15.31 3.32 -2.66
C GLY A 59 15.38 2.73 -4.09
N GLY A 60 14.52 3.17 -5.00
CA GLY A 60 14.50 2.72 -6.40
C GLY A 60 13.64 1.48 -6.66
N HIS A 61 12.83 1.04 -5.69
CA HIS A 61 11.90 -0.06 -5.88
C HIS A 61 10.59 0.41 -6.54
N LYS A 62 9.94 -0.52 -7.24
CA LYS A 62 8.64 -0.29 -7.86
C LYS A 62 7.54 -0.67 -6.87
N ILE A 63 6.61 0.26 -6.61
CA ILE A 63 5.49 0.03 -5.68
C ILE A 63 4.17 -0.21 -6.42
N VAL A 64 3.41 -1.18 -5.91
CA VAL A 64 2.04 -1.50 -6.30
C VAL A 64 1.14 -1.36 -5.08
N VAL A 65 0.15 -0.48 -5.15
CA VAL A 65 -0.87 -0.35 -4.10
C VAL A 65 -2.07 -1.16 -4.54
N VAL A 66 -2.56 -2.08 -3.71
CA VAL A 66 -3.73 -2.90 -4.03
C VAL A 66 -4.89 -2.41 -3.17
N LEU A 67 -5.93 -1.86 -3.79
CA LEU A 67 -7.16 -1.48 -3.11
C LEU A 67 -8.11 -2.68 -3.14
N GLY A 68 -8.37 -3.25 -1.97
CA GLY A 68 -9.08 -4.51 -1.83
C GLY A 68 -10.59 -4.38 -2.07
N GLY A 69 -11.04 -4.40 -3.33
CA GLY A 69 -12.47 -4.40 -3.64
C GLY A 69 -13.21 -5.62 -3.07
N ALA A 70 -12.67 -6.83 -3.27
CA ALA A 70 -13.28 -8.07 -2.78
C ALA A 70 -13.06 -8.30 -1.27
N THR A 71 -11.88 -7.96 -0.74
CA THR A 71 -11.57 -8.09 0.71
C THR A 71 -12.30 -7.04 1.54
N GLY A 72 -12.57 -5.86 0.99
CA GLY A 72 -13.42 -4.85 1.62
C GLY A 72 -14.89 -5.29 1.74
N MET A 73 -15.39 -6.12 0.81
CA MET A 73 -16.74 -6.68 0.89
C MET A 73 -16.88 -7.75 1.97
N ILE A 74 -15.87 -8.60 2.17
CA ILE A 74 -15.91 -9.68 3.16
C ILE A 74 -15.47 -9.18 4.55
N GLY A 75 -14.48 -8.28 4.57
CA GLY A 75 -13.78 -7.83 5.78
C GLY A 75 -12.70 -8.81 6.22
N ASP A 76 -11.47 -8.33 6.40
CA ASP A 76 -10.42 -9.10 7.07
C ASP A 76 -10.78 -9.32 8.56
N PRO A 77 -10.91 -10.57 9.05
CA PRO A 77 -11.22 -10.89 10.45
C PRO A 77 -10.04 -10.63 11.40
N SER A 78 -8.86 -10.31 10.88
CA SER A 78 -7.64 -10.09 11.66
C SER A 78 -7.83 -8.97 12.70
N GLY A 79 -8.12 -9.36 13.95
CA GLY A 79 -8.18 -8.49 15.11
C GLY A 79 -9.54 -7.88 15.47
N LYS A 80 -10.65 -8.25 14.81
CA LYS A 80 -12.01 -7.81 15.20
C LYS A 80 -12.92 -8.97 15.56
N ILE A 81 -13.69 -8.81 16.63
CA ILE A 81 -14.55 -9.84 17.25
C ILE A 81 -15.95 -9.89 16.60
N GLU A 82 -16.33 -8.85 15.87
CA GLU A 82 -17.66 -8.74 15.24
C GLU A 82 -17.55 -8.76 13.71
N GLU A 83 -18.46 -9.51 13.06
CA GLU A 83 -18.63 -9.50 11.61
C GLU A 83 -18.99 -8.09 11.14
N ARG A 84 -18.30 -7.60 10.11
CA ARG A 84 -18.62 -6.29 9.53
C ARG A 84 -19.85 -6.42 8.63
N PRO A 85 -20.81 -5.48 8.69
CA PRO A 85 -21.90 -5.46 7.72
C PRO A 85 -21.32 -5.28 6.30
N LEU A 86 -21.88 -6.04 5.35
CA LEU A 86 -21.53 -5.94 3.94
C LEU A 86 -21.70 -4.49 3.47
N MET A 87 -20.65 -3.93 2.87
CA MET A 87 -20.69 -2.58 2.32
C MET A 87 -21.46 -2.58 0.99
N GLU A 88 -22.34 -1.59 0.81
CA GLU A 88 -23.03 -1.39 -0.46
C GLU A 88 -22.03 -1.19 -1.61
N PRO A 89 -22.19 -1.84 -2.77
CA PRO A 89 -21.22 -1.79 -3.87
C PRO A 89 -20.89 -0.37 -4.35
N ASP A 90 -21.85 0.55 -4.31
CA ASP A 90 -21.63 1.93 -4.73
C ASP A 90 -20.83 2.73 -3.70
N LEU A 91 -21.01 2.47 -2.41
CA LEU A 91 -20.18 3.05 -1.35
C LEU A 91 -18.75 2.51 -1.43
N LEU A 92 -18.58 1.23 -1.72
CA LEU A 92 -17.27 0.62 -1.94
C LEU A 92 -16.52 1.30 -3.09
N LYS A 93 -17.19 1.52 -4.24
CA LYS A 93 -16.59 2.24 -5.38
C LYS A 93 -16.19 3.66 -5.02
N GLN A 94 -17.02 4.38 -4.27
CA GLN A 94 -16.69 5.73 -3.80
C GLN A 94 -15.46 5.73 -2.90
N ASN A 95 -15.37 4.79 -1.96
CA ASN A 95 -14.23 4.67 -1.06
C ASN A 95 -12.94 4.37 -1.83
N ILE A 96 -12.99 3.40 -2.74
CA ILE A 96 -11.88 3.04 -3.62
C ILE A 96 -11.35 4.27 -4.36
N GLU A 97 -12.24 5.05 -4.96
CA GLU A 97 -11.86 6.22 -5.75
C GLU A 97 -11.23 7.31 -4.87
N SER A 98 -11.80 7.58 -3.69
CA SER A 98 -11.23 8.54 -2.74
C SER A 98 -9.86 8.10 -2.23
N LEU A 99 -9.66 6.81 -1.96
CA LEU A 99 -8.36 6.28 -1.56
C LEU A 99 -7.34 6.34 -2.69
N ARG A 100 -7.73 6.01 -3.93
CA ARG A 100 -6.86 6.13 -5.11
C ARG A 100 -6.27 7.53 -5.23
N ILE A 101 -7.11 8.57 -5.12
CA ILE A 101 -6.68 9.98 -5.17
C ILE A 101 -5.69 10.30 -4.05
N GLN A 102 -5.92 9.81 -2.83
CA GLN A 102 -5.01 10.04 -1.70
C GLN A 102 -3.66 9.35 -1.89
N PHE A 103 -3.64 8.11 -2.38
CA PHE A 103 -2.38 7.41 -2.68
C PHE A 103 -1.59 8.11 -3.78
N GLU A 104 -2.26 8.61 -4.82
CA GLU A 104 -1.64 9.39 -5.88
C GLU A 104 -0.97 10.66 -5.34
N GLN A 105 -1.59 11.34 -4.37
CA GLN A 105 -1.01 12.52 -3.73
C GLN A 105 0.14 12.20 -2.76
N LEU A 106 0.05 11.08 -2.04
CA LEU A 106 1.03 10.71 -1.01
C LEU A 106 2.30 10.09 -1.59
N LEU A 107 2.19 9.40 -2.74
CA LEU A 107 3.27 8.64 -3.38
C LEU A 107 3.84 9.32 -4.66
N ILE A 108 3.80 10.65 -4.76
CA ILE A 108 4.23 11.40 -5.94
C ILE A 108 5.74 11.22 -6.26
N GLY A 109 6.04 10.90 -7.52
CA GLY A 109 7.39 10.97 -8.11
C GLY A 109 7.45 10.41 -9.55
N GLN A 110 7.59 11.33 -10.53
CA GLN A 110 7.70 11.14 -12.01
C GLN A 110 6.39 10.77 -12.74
N ASN A 111 5.87 11.74 -13.52
CA ASN A 111 4.90 11.62 -14.62
C ASN A 111 3.79 10.58 -14.49
N PHE A 112 2.70 11.02 -13.88
CA PHE A 112 1.44 10.31 -13.79
C PHE A 112 0.76 10.18 -15.15
N THR A 113 0.46 8.95 -15.55
CA THR A 113 -0.65 8.65 -16.44
C THR A 113 -1.56 7.68 -15.70
N SER A 114 -2.76 8.12 -15.34
CA SER A 114 -3.80 7.20 -14.89
C SER A 114 -4.13 6.28 -16.05
N GLY A 115 -3.85 5.00 -15.85
CA GLY A 115 -4.19 4.01 -16.83
C GLY A 115 -4.13 2.62 -16.23
N PHE A 116 -5.25 1.91 -16.34
CA PHE A 116 -5.15 0.68 -17.12
C PHE A 116 -4.12 0.91 -18.25
N PRO A 117 -3.16 0.00 -18.36
CA PRO A 117 -1.73 0.28 -18.33
C PRO A 117 -1.25 1.47 -19.18
N ALA A 118 -0.56 2.42 -18.54
CA ALA A 118 0.88 2.70 -18.78
C ALA A 118 1.37 3.90 -17.93
N GLY A 119 2.27 3.67 -16.96
CA GLY A 119 3.09 4.74 -16.37
C GLY A 119 2.96 5.00 -14.85
N ASN A 120 3.24 3.97 -14.02
CA ASN A 120 3.79 4.00 -12.64
C ASN A 120 3.38 5.18 -11.69
N PRO A 121 2.73 4.96 -10.53
CA PRO A 121 2.65 3.74 -9.72
C PRO A 121 1.31 3.02 -9.87
N HIS A 122 1.35 1.69 -9.78
CA HIS A 122 0.19 0.84 -10.06
C HIS A 122 -0.70 0.74 -8.83
N VAL A 123 -1.65 1.66 -8.70
CA VAL A 123 -2.83 1.42 -7.85
C VAL A 123 -3.72 0.44 -8.62
N ILE A 124 -3.84 -0.79 -8.14
CA ILE A 124 -4.72 -1.82 -8.68
C ILE A 124 -5.97 -1.84 -7.81
N VAL A 125 -7.11 -1.56 -8.42
CA VAL A 125 -8.45 -1.61 -7.84
C VAL A 125 -9.12 -2.92 -8.18
#